data_AF-A0A496UH28-F1
#
_entry.id   AF-A0A496UH28-F1
#
_cell.length_a   1.000
_cell.length_b   1.000
_cell.length_c   1.000
_cell.angle_alpha   90.00
_cell.angle_beta   90.00
_cell.angle_gamma   90.00
#
_symmetry.space_group_name_H-M   'P 1'
#
loop_
_entity.id
_entity.type
_entity.pdbx_description
1 polymer ?
#
loop_
_entity_poly.entity_id
_entity_poly.type
_entity_poly.pdbx_seq_one_letter_code
_entity_poly.pdbx_strand_id
1 'polypeptide(L)'
;MGMDLWPGTITGKKATSLYTRTANSNEINLRQEFHELIDGTGCEPQRGHWILLRRMQTRQRCSCWNRVGVGDSKYSDDNRKYDEPDKDHEVCGGEGWIYNEELHKVRRRITTPPPGQGGLEQQADFAIMNVPYVIYYFKHYVNPTELDRIIEIDNDEDGNPIRPFVKRSIYDITMAEPFRDLNGRIEYWRCAVKKEELRYGRTL
;
A
#
# COMPACT_ATOMS: atom_id res chain seq x y z
N MET A 1 -11.50 -47.46 12.96
CA MET A 1 -11.65 -46.83 11.62
C MET A 1 -10.60 -45.73 11.53
N GLY A 2 -9.42 -46.04 11.00
CA GLY A 2 -8.35 -45.07 10.78
C GLY A 2 -8.29 -44.75 9.29
N MET A 3 -8.30 -43.46 8.94
CA MET A 3 -8.13 -42.97 7.58
C MET A 3 -6.66 -43.05 7.19
N ASP A 4 -6.34 -43.87 6.20
CA ASP A 4 -5.05 -43.88 5.52
C ASP A 4 -4.87 -42.58 4.73
N LEU A 5 -3.96 -41.74 5.21
CA LEU A 5 -3.40 -40.63 4.46
C LEU A 5 -2.27 -41.19 3.58
N TRP A 6 -2.58 -41.44 2.31
CA TRP A 6 -1.69 -41.45 1.14
C TRP A 6 -0.23 -41.94 1.31
N PRO A 7 0.14 -43.00 0.60
CA PRO A 7 1.46 -43.10 0.00
C PRO A 7 1.33 -43.30 -1.52
N GLY A 8 1.50 -42.22 -2.28
CA GLY A 8 1.71 -42.29 -3.72
C GLY A 8 3.18 -42.53 -4.02
N THR A 9 3.57 -43.80 -4.17
CA THR A 9 4.91 -44.24 -4.55
C THR A 9 5.21 -43.82 -6.00
N ILE A 10 6.02 -42.78 -6.20
CA ILE A 10 6.55 -42.45 -7.53
C ILE A 10 7.72 -43.40 -7.81
N THR A 11 7.43 -44.50 -8.49
CA THR A 11 8.42 -45.46 -8.98
C THR A 11 9.08 -44.93 -10.26
N GLY A 12 10.41 -44.93 -10.25
CA GLY A 12 11.24 -44.26 -11.25
C GLY A 12 11.19 -44.89 -12.65
N LYS A 13 11.01 -44.03 -13.65
CA LYS A 13 11.71 -44.10 -14.94
C LYS A 13 12.22 -42.70 -15.25
N LYS A 14 13.55 -42.57 -15.19
CA LYS A 14 14.38 -41.43 -15.64
C LYS A 14 13.65 -40.09 -15.68
N ALA A 15 13.61 -39.40 -14.54
CA ALA A 15 13.55 -37.95 -14.53
C ALA A 15 14.82 -37.44 -15.24
N THR A 16 14.79 -37.38 -16.56
CA THR A 16 15.74 -36.59 -17.33
C THR A 16 15.59 -35.18 -16.84
N SER A 17 16.52 -34.80 -15.97
CA SER A 17 16.76 -33.44 -15.54
C SER A 17 16.66 -32.50 -16.75
N LEU A 18 15.59 -31.71 -16.77
CA LEU A 18 15.44 -30.56 -17.68
C LEU A 18 16.45 -29.44 -17.34
N TYR A 19 17.31 -29.65 -16.34
CA TYR A 19 18.23 -28.68 -15.77
C TYR A 19 19.67 -28.95 -16.19
N THR A 20 19.92 -29.01 -17.50
CA THR A 20 21.29 -29.04 -18.02
C THR A 20 21.53 -27.89 -19.01
N ARG A 21 21.45 -26.67 -18.49
CA ARG A 21 22.12 -25.47 -19.03
C ARG A 21 22.78 -24.70 -17.87
N THR A 22 23.84 -25.33 -17.37
CA THR A 22 25.13 -24.72 -16.99
C THR A 22 25.09 -23.27 -16.46
N ALA A 23 25.16 -23.15 -15.12
CA ALA A 23 25.44 -21.97 -14.31
C ALA A 23 24.43 -20.79 -14.36
N ASN A 24 23.50 -20.69 -13.40
CA ASN A 24 22.24 -21.46 -13.37
C ASN A 24 21.17 -20.58 -14.03
N SER A 25 20.71 -20.91 -15.23
CA SER A 25 19.65 -20.19 -15.94
C SER A 25 18.23 -20.37 -15.36
N ASN A 26 18.11 -20.65 -14.05
CA ASN A 26 16.85 -20.98 -13.37
C ASN A 26 16.70 -20.32 -11.98
N GLU A 27 17.54 -19.33 -11.65
CA GLU A 27 17.25 -18.49 -10.50
C GLU A 27 16.12 -17.53 -10.88
N ILE A 28 14.99 -17.66 -10.18
CA ILE A 28 13.81 -16.84 -10.41
C ILE A 28 14.15 -15.40 -10.06
N ASN A 29 14.12 -14.52 -11.07
CA ASN A 29 14.29 -13.09 -10.85
C ASN A 29 12.96 -12.49 -10.38
N LEU A 30 12.73 -12.49 -9.06
CA LEU A 30 11.49 -12.03 -8.43
C LEU A 30 11.11 -10.61 -8.84
N ARG A 31 12.08 -9.70 -9.00
CA ARG A 31 11.82 -8.36 -9.53
C ARG A 31 11.24 -8.40 -10.94
N GLN A 32 11.84 -9.18 -11.84
CA GLN A 32 11.34 -9.29 -13.20
C GLN A 32 9.93 -9.91 -13.23
N GLU A 33 9.72 -11.01 -12.52
CA GLU A 33 8.40 -11.64 -12.43
C GLU A 33 7.34 -10.69 -11.84
N PHE A 34 7.71 -9.90 -10.83
CA PHE A 34 6.82 -8.92 -10.24
C PHE A 34 6.51 -7.75 -11.20
N HIS A 35 7.49 -7.33 -11.99
CA HIS A 35 7.28 -6.34 -13.05
C HIS A 35 6.33 -6.87 -14.12
N GLU A 36 6.56 -8.08 -14.62
CA GLU A 36 5.69 -8.75 -15.59
C GLU A 36 4.28 -8.97 -15.04
N LEU A 37 4.14 -9.28 -13.75
CA LEU A 37 2.85 -9.41 -13.08
C LEU A 37 2.07 -8.09 -13.03
N ILE A 38 2.74 -6.97 -12.70
CA ILE A 38 2.09 -5.66 -12.61
C ILE A 38 1.80 -5.09 -13.99
N ASP A 39 2.80 -5.13 -14.88
CA ASP A 39 2.77 -4.47 -16.17
C ASP A 39 2.14 -5.33 -17.27
N GLY A 40 2.00 -6.64 -17.01
CA GLY A 40 1.64 -7.62 -18.03
C GLY A 40 2.85 -8.01 -18.87
N THR A 41 2.65 -9.05 -19.67
CA THR A 41 3.51 -9.34 -20.82
C THR A 41 2.64 -9.25 -22.07
N GLY A 42 3.21 -9.14 -23.28
CA GLY A 42 2.38 -9.14 -24.49
C GLY A 42 1.44 -10.35 -24.62
N CYS A 43 1.68 -11.42 -23.85
CA CYS A 43 0.86 -12.63 -23.77
C CYS A 43 0.00 -12.72 -22.50
N GLU A 44 0.35 -12.01 -21.41
CA GLU A 44 -0.35 -12.06 -20.13
C GLU A 44 -0.95 -10.70 -19.78
N PRO A 45 -2.24 -10.62 -19.42
CA PRO A 45 -2.87 -9.36 -19.09
C PRO A 45 -2.23 -8.74 -17.84
N GLN A 46 -2.09 -7.41 -17.85
CA GLN A 46 -1.61 -6.66 -16.70
C GLN A 46 -2.52 -6.87 -15.47
N ARG A 47 -1.93 -7.09 -14.29
CA ARG A 47 -2.68 -7.23 -13.03
C ARG A 47 -2.46 -6.06 -12.06
N GLY A 48 -1.65 -5.10 -12.48
CA GLY A 48 -1.47 -3.83 -11.78
C GLY A 48 -2.66 -2.90 -12.02
N HIS A 49 -2.86 -1.98 -11.09
CA HIS A 49 -3.78 -0.85 -11.22
C HIS A 49 -3.06 0.41 -10.74
N TRP A 50 -3.49 1.57 -11.21
CA TRP A 50 -2.87 2.83 -10.84
C TRP A 50 -3.46 3.38 -9.56
N ILE A 51 -2.57 3.95 -8.76
CA ILE A 51 -2.86 4.71 -7.55
C ILE A 51 -2.08 6.02 -7.57
N LEU A 52 -2.46 6.96 -6.71
CA LEU A 52 -1.61 8.08 -6.35
C LEU A 52 -0.96 7.77 -5.00
N LEU A 53 0.37 7.77 -4.96
CA LEU A 53 1.15 7.78 -3.72
C LEU A 53 1.39 9.23 -3.33
N ARG A 54 0.78 9.65 -2.23
CA ARG A 54 0.98 10.98 -1.66
C ARG A 54 2.16 10.95 -0.70
N ARG A 55 3.25 11.60 -1.10
CA ARG A 55 4.48 11.79 -0.32
C ARG A 55 4.35 12.97 0.62
N MET A 56 4.38 12.72 1.92
CA MET A 56 4.27 13.78 2.92
C MET A 56 5.64 14.42 3.17
N GLN A 57 5.74 15.74 2.99
CA GLN A 57 6.96 16.48 3.28
C GLN A 57 6.98 16.92 4.75
N THR A 58 7.42 16.04 5.64
CA THR A 58 7.48 16.30 7.10
C THR A 58 8.48 17.39 7.52
N ARG A 59 9.25 17.95 6.58
CA ARG A 59 10.12 19.09 6.84
C ARG A 59 9.41 20.43 6.71
N GLN A 60 8.30 20.48 5.99
CA GLN A 60 7.60 21.73 5.68
C GLN A 60 6.12 21.61 6.06
N ARG A 61 5.76 22.27 7.17
CA ARG A 61 4.36 22.44 7.54
C ARG A 61 3.67 23.39 6.57
N CYS A 62 2.40 23.15 6.34
CA CYS A 62 1.56 24.05 5.58
C CYS A 62 1.34 25.37 6.35
N SER A 63 1.08 26.45 5.61
CA SER A 63 0.75 27.76 6.18
C SER A 63 -0.52 27.75 7.04
N CYS A 64 -1.44 26.80 6.81
CA CYS A 64 -2.65 26.63 7.59
C CYS A 64 -2.43 25.94 8.95
N TRP A 65 -1.20 25.51 9.26
CA TRP A 65 -0.91 24.88 10.54
C TRP A 65 -1.01 25.91 11.66
N ASN A 66 -2.05 25.82 12.48
CA ASN A 66 -2.20 26.68 13.64
C ASN A 66 -1.26 26.17 14.75
N ARG A 67 -0.17 26.90 15.02
CA ARG A 67 0.69 26.59 16.18
C ARG A 67 0.09 27.26 17.40
N VAL A 68 -0.52 26.48 18.27
CA VAL A 68 -1.02 27.01 19.53
C VAL A 68 0.18 27.21 20.45
N GLY A 69 0.66 28.45 20.58
CA GLY A 69 1.67 28.78 21.59
C GLY A 69 2.78 29.77 21.23
N VAL A 70 2.62 30.70 20.29
CA VAL A 70 3.57 31.83 20.17
C VAL A 70 2.84 33.15 19.95
N GLY A 71 2.37 33.76 21.04
CA GLY A 71 2.27 35.22 21.20
C GLY A 71 1.34 36.04 20.30
N ASP A 72 0.73 35.48 19.26
CA ASP A 72 -0.13 36.25 18.36
C ASP A 72 -1.52 36.43 18.96
N SER A 73 -1.80 37.66 19.41
CA SER A 73 -3.10 38.12 19.92
C SER A 73 -4.25 37.95 18.92
N LYS A 74 -3.96 37.59 17.67
CA LYS A 74 -4.95 37.34 16.62
C LYS A 74 -5.78 36.08 16.87
N TYR A 75 -5.30 35.17 17.71
CA TYR A 75 -5.98 33.90 18.02
C TYR A 75 -6.37 33.77 19.51
N SER A 76 -6.37 34.87 20.27
CA SER A 76 -6.78 34.83 21.70
C SER A 76 -8.24 34.43 21.89
N ASP A 77 -9.08 34.74 20.91
CA ASP A 77 -10.54 34.56 20.97
C ASP A 77 -11.02 33.35 20.14
N ASP A 78 -10.10 32.71 19.40
CA ASP A 78 -10.43 31.54 18.60
C ASP A 78 -10.28 30.29 19.48
N ASN A 79 -11.40 29.65 19.84
CA ASN A 79 -11.45 28.43 20.66
C ASN A 79 -10.70 27.21 20.07
N ARG A 80 -10.00 27.40 18.94
CA ARG A 80 -9.13 26.42 18.27
C ARG A 80 -7.80 26.28 19.02
N LYS A 81 -7.87 25.69 20.22
CA LYS A 81 -6.77 25.37 21.14
C LYS A 81 -5.88 24.20 20.70
N TYR A 82 -5.94 23.76 19.44
CA TYR A 82 -5.30 22.53 19.01
C TYR A 82 -4.25 22.75 17.93
N ASP A 83 -3.13 22.03 18.05
CA ASP A 83 -2.08 21.85 17.03
C ASP A 83 -2.64 21.03 15.85
N GLU A 84 -3.64 21.60 15.19
CA GLU A 84 -4.36 20.99 14.07
C GLU A 84 -4.36 21.94 12.87
N PRO A 85 -4.20 21.40 11.65
CA PRO A 85 -4.34 22.19 10.44
C PRO A 85 -5.81 22.48 10.14
N ASP A 86 -6.05 23.54 9.38
CA ASP A 86 -7.36 23.77 8.79
C ASP A 86 -7.73 22.62 7.84
N LYS A 87 -8.88 21.98 8.10
CA LYS A 87 -9.29 20.71 7.49
C LYS A 87 -9.61 20.82 5.99
N ASP A 88 -9.96 22.02 5.56
CA ASP A 88 -10.43 22.33 4.20
C ASP A 88 -9.40 23.16 3.41
N HIS A 89 -8.16 23.28 3.92
CA HIS A 89 -7.13 24.03 3.23
C HIS A 89 -6.64 23.31 1.97
N GLU A 90 -6.90 23.92 0.81
CA GLU A 90 -6.66 23.33 -0.52
C GLU A 90 -5.23 22.79 -0.73
N VAL A 91 -4.22 23.49 -0.20
CA VAL A 91 -2.81 23.14 -0.42
C VAL A 91 -2.40 21.86 0.29
N CYS A 92 -2.89 21.63 1.51
CA CYS A 92 -2.51 20.46 2.32
C CYS A 92 -3.65 19.45 2.49
N GLY A 93 -4.84 19.74 1.98
CA GLY A 93 -6.03 18.89 2.13
C GLY A 93 -6.38 18.58 3.58
N GLY A 94 -6.03 19.48 4.51
CA GLY A 94 -6.22 19.28 5.94
C GLY A 94 -5.23 18.32 6.62
N GLU A 95 -4.16 17.92 5.95
CA GLU A 95 -3.11 17.09 6.56
C GLU A 95 -2.09 17.91 7.36
N GLY A 96 -2.01 19.22 7.07
CA GLY A 96 -1.09 20.14 7.75
C GLY A 96 0.36 20.10 7.27
N TRP A 97 0.67 19.20 6.34
CA TRP A 97 1.96 19.11 5.67
C TRP A 97 1.79 19.31 4.17
N ILE A 98 2.82 19.87 3.53
CA ILE A 98 2.85 19.91 2.07
C ILE A 98 3.12 18.48 1.57
N TYR A 99 2.52 18.13 0.43
CA TYR A 99 2.67 16.81 -0.15
C TYR A 99 2.89 16.87 -1.66
N ASN A 100 3.49 15.81 -2.20
CA ASN A 100 3.58 15.56 -3.63
C ASN A 100 2.81 14.28 -3.97
N GLU A 101 2.00 14.30 -5.03
CA GLU A 101 1.31 13.10 -5.52
C GLU A 101 2.06 12.49 -6.69
N GLU A 102 2.42 11.21 -6.58
CA GLU A 102 3.11 10.45 -7.62
C GLU A 102 2.19 9.32 -8.12
N LEU A 103 2.09 9.16 -9.43
CA LEU A 103 1.31 8.09 -10.03
C LEU A 103 2.12 6.80 -10.06
N HIS A 104 1.63 5.75 -9.39
CA HIS A 104 2.31 4.45 -9.31
C HIS A 104 1.37 3.32 -9.69
N LYS A 105 1.91 2.35 -10.42
CA LYS A 105 1.19 1.11 -10.76
C LYS A 105 1.56 0.03 -9.75
N VAL A 106 0.54 -0.49 -9.08
CA VAL A 106 0.69 -1.39 -7.93
C VAL A 106 -0.24 -2.59 -8.03
N ARG A 107 0.05 -3.63 -7.27
CA ARG A 107 -0.86 -4.76 -7.09
C ARG A 107 -1.58 -4.62 -5.74
N ARG A 108 -2.90 -4.66 -5.74
CA ARG A 108 -3.74 -4.67 -4.51
C ARG A 108 -4.19 -6.07 -4.20
N ARG A 109 -4.09 -6.47 -2.94
CA ARG A 109 -4.63 -7.72 -2.42
C ARG A 109 -5.48 -7.43 -1.20
N ILE A 110 -6.73 -7.85 -1.23
CA ILE A 110 -7.58 -7.89 -0.04
C ILE A 110 -7.34 -9.24 0.61
N THR A 111 -6.98 -9.25 1.88
CA THR A 111 -6.74 -10.48 2.65
C THR A 111 -7.51 -10.42 3.96
N THR A 112 -7.75 -11.58 4.54
CA THR A 112 -8.08 -11.70 5.96
C THR A 112 -6.78 -11.54 6.75
N PRO A 113 -6.81 -10.94 7.95
CA PRO A 113 -5.64 -10.91 8.82
C PRO A 113 -5.06 -12.31 9.02
N PRO A 114 -3.72 -12.49 8.96
CA PRO A 114 -3.10 -13.76 9.29
C PRO A 114 -3.44 -14.14 10.74
N PRO A 115 -3.75 -15.42 11.04
CA PRO A 115 -3.93 -15.87 12.42
C PRO A 115 -2.63 -15.61 13.20
N GLY A 116 -2.69 -14.78 14.24
CA GLY A 116 -1.54 -14.38 15.07
C GLY A 116 -1.24 -12.88 15.13
N GLN A 117 -1.66 -12.09 14.12
CA GLN A 117 -1.60 -10.62 14.20
C GLN A 117 -2.84 -10.00 14.86
N GLY A 118 -3.89 -10.80 15.10
CA GLY A 118 -5.11 -10.36 15.77
C GLY A 118 -4.91 -9.83 17.19
N GLY A 119 -3.77 -10.11 17.85
CA GLY A 119 -3.47 -9.57 19.19
C GLY A 119 -3.27 -8.05 19.23
N LEU A 120 -2.81 -7.44 18.13
CA LEU A 120 -2.70 -5.97 18.04
C LEU A 120 -4.06 -5.28 17.83
N GLU A 121 -5.09 -6.02 17.42
CA GLU A 121 -6.44 -5.51 17.16
C GLU A 121 -7.51 -6.08 18.11
N GLN A 122 -7.12 -6.95 19.04
CA GLN A 122 -8.02 -7.64 19.98
C GLN A 122 -8.65 -6.71 21.05
N GLN A 123 -8.35 -5.41 21.05
CA GLN A 123 -9.02 -4.42 21.90
C GLN A 123 -10.23 -3.76 21.24
N ALA A 124 -10.80 -4.42 20.25
CA ALA A 124 -12.03 -3.92 19.69
C ALA A 124 -13.19 -4.57 20.50
N ASP A 125 -14.10 -3.73 21.04
CA ASP A 125 -15.32 -4.07 21.80
C ASP A 125 -16.32 -4.99 21.08
N PHE A 126 -17.02 -5.86 21.83
CA PHE A 126 -18.02 -6.86 21.39
C PHE A 126 -19.11 -6.35 20.38
N ALA A 127 -18.73 -6.07 19.12
CA ALA A 127 -19.59 -5.69 18.00
C ALA A 127 -18.85 -5.57 16.62
N ILE A 128 -17.58 -5.99 16.50
CA ILE A 128 -16.73 -5.56 15.37
C ILE A 128 -16.93 -6.35 14.10
N MET A 129 -17.26 -5.58 13.06
CA MET A 129 -17.11 -5.94 11.68
C MET A 129 -15.63 -6.18 11.35
N ASN A 130 -15.34 -7.33 10.75
CA ASN A 130 -14.02 -7.66 10.20
C ASN A 130 -13.61 -6.58 9.17
N VAL A 131 -12.68 -5.70 9.55
CA VAL A 131 -12.17 -4.67 8.63
C VAL A 131 -11.25 -5.37 7.63
N PRO A 132 -11.56 -5.31 6.32
CA PRO A 132 -10.75 -6.01 5.33
C PRO A 132 -9.33 -5.44 5.32
N TYR A 133 -8.34 -6.32 5.45
CA TYR A 133 -6.94 -5.93 5.33
C TYR A 133 -6.59 -5.74 3.86
N VAL A 134 -6.18 -4.53 3.52
CA VAL A 134 -5.72 -4.21 2.17
C VAL A 134 -4.20 -4.14 2.18
N ILE A 135 -3.58 -4.88 1.27
CA ILE A 135 -2.14 -4.90 1.07
C ILE A 135 -1.83 -4.40 -0.33
N TYR A 136 -0.92 -3.44 -0.43
CA TYR A 136 -0.37 -2.95 -1.68
C TYR A 136 1.05 -3.45 -1.87
N TYR A 137 1.36 -3.89 -3.09
CA TYR A 137 2.70 -4.25 -3.47
C TYR A 137 3.23 -3.23 -4.47
N PHE A 138 4.34 -2.58 -4.12
CA PHE A 138 5.02 -1.58 -4.94
C PHE A 138 6.30 -2.14 -5.53
N LYS A 139 6.71 -1.57 -6.66
CA LYS A 139 8.01 -1.84 -7.29
C LYS A 139 9.16 -1.44 -6.35
N HIS A 140 10.29 -2.14 -6.47
CA HIS A 140 11.47 -1.99 -5.62
C HIS A 140 11.97 -0.55 -5.44
N TYR A 141 11.84 0.31 -6.47
CA TYR A 141 12.38 1.66 -6.47
C TYR A 141 11.49 2.69 -5.75
N VAL A 142 10.26 2.35 -5.36
CA VAL A 142 9.32 3.33 -4.80
C VAL A 142 9.72 3.72 -3.36
N ASN A 143 10.11 2.79 -2.49
CA ASN A 143 10.44 3.11 -1.08
C ASN A 143 9.33 3.91 -0.36
N PRO A 144 8.11 3.36 -0.24
CA PRO A 144 7.01 3.98 0.54
C PRO A 144 7.33 4.00 2.03
N THR A 145 6.79 4.98 2.75
CA THR A 145 6.93 5.13 4.21
C THR A 145 5.57 5.15 4.89
N GLU A 146 5.52 4.90 6.21
CA GLU A 146 4.27 4.94 7.01
C GLU A 146 3.64 6.34 7.09
N LEU A 147 4.42 7.37 6.79
CA LEU A 147 3.95 8.75 6.72
C LEU A 147 3.25 9.05 5.40
N ASP A 148 3.48 8.24 4.36
CA ASP A 148 2.85 8.41 3.06
C ASP A 148 1.39 7.92 3.09
N ARG A 149 0.61 8.36 2.09
CA ARG A 149 -0.79 7.94 1.91
C ARG A 149 -0.99 7.33 0.53
N ILE A 150 -1.81 6.29 0.46
CA ILE A 150 -2.22 5.67 -0.80
C ILE A 150 -3.62 6.16 -1.14
N ILE A 151 -3.79 6.73 -2.34
CA ILE A 151 -5.08 7.19 -2.83
C ILE A 151 -5.46 6.33 -4.02
N GLU A 152 -6.55 5.58 -3.86
CA GLU A 152 -7.15 4.85 -4.97
C GLU A 152 -7.85 5.83 -5.91
N ILE A 153 -7.65 5.60 -7.21
CA ILE A 153 -8.26 6.36 -8.29
C ILE A 153 -9.06 5.44 -9.21
N ASP A 154 -9.98 6.03 -9.97
CA ASP A 154 -10.71 5.32 -11.02
C ASP A 154 -9.75 4.85 -12.12
N ASN A 155 -9.83 3.56 -12.43
CA ASN A 155 -9.15 2.94 -13.55
C ASN A 155 -10.20 2.48 -14.57
N ASP A 156 -9.85 2.51 -15.86
CA ASP A 156 -10.67 1.94 -16.93
C ASP A 156 -10.64 0.39 -16.89
N GLU A 157 -11.37 -0.25 -17.81
CA GLU A 157 -11.44 -1.72 -17.90
C GLU A 157 -10.08 -2.35 -18.23
N ASP A 158 -9.22 -1.61 -18.95
CA ASP A 158 -7.87 -2.03 -19.29
C ASP A 158 -6.91 -1.89 -18.10
N GLY A 159 -7.24 -1.10 -17.07
CA GLY A 159 -6.41 -0.84 -15.91
C GLY A 159 -5.52 0.39 -16.04
N ASN A 160 -5.82 1.32 -16.94
CA ASN A 160 -5.23 2.65 -17.05
C ASN A 160 -6.04 3.68 -16.23
N PRO A 161 -5.43 4.79 -15.78
CA PRO A 161 -6.13 5.73 -14.94
C PRO A 161 -6.99 6.69 -15.78
N ILE A 162 -8.23 6.90 -15.37
CA ILE A 162 -9.16 7.82 -16.03
C ILE A 162 -8.77 9.26 -15.69
N ARG A 163 -8.70 10.15 -16.69
CA ARG A 163 -8.40 11.58 -16.50
C ARG A 163 -9.67 12.43 -16.74
N PRO A 164 -9.97 13.42 -15.89
CA PRO A 164 -9.25 13.82 -14.67
C PRO A 164 -9.32 12.74 -13.57
N PHE A 165 -8.30 12.68 -12.71
CA PHE A 165 -8.22 11.65 -11.67
C PHE A 165 -9.35 11.83 -10.65
N VAL A 166 -10.28 10.88 -10.60
CA VAL A 166 -11.29 10.80 -9.56
C VAL A 166 -10.74 9.96 -8.42
N LYS A 167 -10.57 10.57 -7.25
CA LYS A 167 -10.09 9.89 -6.04
C LYS A 167 -11.28 9.11 -5.44
N ARG A 168 -11.09 7.84 -5.07
CA ARG A 168 -12.15 6.99 -4.47
C ARG A 168 -12.00 6.80 -2.97
N SER A 169 -10.76 6.56 -2.53
CA SER A 169 -10.49 6.16 -1.15
C SER A 169 -9.05 6.51 -0.80
N ILE A 170 -8.86 6.95 0.44
CA ILE A 170 -7.55 7.28 1.01
C ILE A 170 -7.22 6.21 2.04
N TYR A 171 -5.96 5.79 2.02
CA TYR A 171 -5.43 4.74 2.86
C TYR A 171 -4.17 5.21 3.56
N ASP A 172 -4.14 4.97 4.87
CA ASP A 172 -2.98 5.20 5.73
C ASP A 172 -2.08 3.97 5.67
N ILE A 173 -0.80 4.15 5.36
CA ILE A 173 0.18 3.06 5.42
C ILE A 173 0.50 2.79 6.89
N THR A 174 0.04 1.65 7.40
CA THR A 174 0.29 1.24 8.78
C THR A 174 1.62 0.52 8.92
N MET A 175 2.10 -0.13 7.85
CA MET A 175 3.37 -0.84 7.85
C MET A 175 3.92 -0.92 6.43
N ALA A 176 5.18 -0.54 6.24
CA ALA A 176 5.90 -0.63 4.96
C ALA A 176 7.12 -1.54 5.08
N GLU A 177 7.04 -2.74 4.49
CA GLU A 177 8.09 -3.75 4.60
C GLU A 177 8.80 -3.99 3.25
N PRO A 178 10.14 -3.89 3.22
CA PRO A 178 10.91 -4.27 2.05
C PRO A 178 11.06 -5.80 2.00
N PHE A 179 10.59 -6.42 0.92
CA PHE A 179 10.88 -7.83 0.63
C PHE A 179 12.20 -7.92 -0.12
N ARG A 180 13.13 -8.68 0.45
CA ARG A 180 14.51 -8.77 -0.03
C ARG A 180 14.84 -10.19 -0.48
N ASP A 181 15.67 -10.28 -1.51
CA ASP A 181 16.24 -11.53 -2.00
C ASP A 181 17.54 -11.88 -1.26
N LEU A 182 18.14 -13.02 -1.60
CA LEU A 182 19.52 -13.38 -1.28
C LEU A 182 20.43 -12.21 -1.71
N ASN A 183 21.30 -11.76 -0.82
CA ASN A 183 22.12 -10.53 -0.92
C ASN A 183 21.45 -9.22 -0.49
N GLY A 184 20.23 -9.26 0.05
CA GLY A 184 19.60 -8.09 0.67
C GLY A 184 19.05 -7.05 -0.31
N ARG A 185 19.07 -7.35 -1.61
CA ARG A 185 18.47 -6.52 -2.67
C ARG A 185 16.95 -6.48 -2.48
N ILE A 186 16.35 -5.30 -2.54
CA ILE A 186 14.89 -5.15 -2.45
C ILE A 186 14.26 -5.56 -3.79
N GLU A 187 13.32 -6.49 -3.73
CA GLU A 187 12.58 -7.00 -4.90
C GLU A 187 11.27 -6.23 -5.10
N TYR A 188 10.56 -5.98 -4.00
CA TYR A 188 9.35 -5.18 -3.95
C TYR A 188 9.08 -4.70 -2.53
N TRP A 189 8.13 -3.79 -2.38
CA TRP A 189 7.65 -3.32 -1.08
C TRP A 189 6.24 -3.83 -0.83
N ARG A 190 5.98 -4.30 0.40
CA ARG A 190 4.65 -4.67 0.88
C ARG A 190 4.17 -3.60 1.85
N CYS A 191 3.05 -2.96 1.53
CA CYS A 191 2.41 -1.98 2.39
C CYS A 191 1.10 -2.53 2.92
N ALA A 192 1.01 -2.74 4.23
CA ALA A 192 -0.28 -2.93 4.89
C ALA A 192 -0.90 -1.55 5.11
N VAL A 193 -2.20 -1.44 4.87
CA VAL A 193 -2.89 -0.16 5.01
C VAL A 193 -4.18 -0.28 5.80
N LYS A 194 -4.56 0.84 6.40
CA LYS A 194 -5.87 1.07 7.01
C LYS A 194 -6.64 2.07 6.15
N LYS A 195 -7.90 1.77 5.84
CA LYS A 195 -8.76 2.72 5.13
C LYS A 195 -9.04 3.90 6.05
N GLU A 196 -8.77 5.11 5.58
CA GLU A 196 -9.24 6.31 6.25
C GLU A 196 -10.74 6.45 5.95
N GLU A 197 -11.57 6.53 6.99
CA GLU A 197 -12.96 6.90 6.79
C GLU A 197 -12.99 8.33 6.29
N LEU A 198 -13.49 8.53 5.07
CA LEU A 198 -13.77 9.85 4.55
C LEU A 198 -14.68 10.55 5.56
N ARG A 199 -14.14 11.52 6.30
CA ARG A 199 -14.94 12.35 7.18
C ARG A 199 -16.01 13.02 6.32
N TYR A 200 -17.27 12.72 6.62
CA TYR A 200 -18.45 13.23 5.91
C TYR A 200 -18.28 14.72 5.57
N GLY A 201 -18.34 15.06 4.28
CA GLY A 201 -18.27 16.44 3.79
C GLY A 201 -17.12 16.77 2.82
N ARG A 202 -16.11 15.90 2.69
CA ARG A 202 -15.07 16.06 1.64
C ARG A 202 -15.58 15.57 0.28
N THR A 203 -16.07 16.49 -0.54
CA THR A 203 -16.09 16.30 -2.00
C THR A 203 -14.64 16.25 -2.49
N LEU A 204 -14.30 15.18 -3.22
CA LEU A 204 -13.00 15.03 -3.90
C LEU A 204 -12.97 15.82 -5.21
#